data_AF-A0A1G2ZG10-F1
#
_entry.id   AF-A0A1G2ZG10-F1
#
_cell.length_a   1.000
_cell.length_b   1.000
_cell.length_c   1.000
_cell.angle_alpha   90.00
_cell.angle_beta   90.00
_cell.angle_gamma   90.00
#
_symmetry.space_group_name_H-M   'P 1'
#
loop_
_entity.id
_entity.type
_entity.pdbx_description
1 polymer ?
#
loop_
_entity_poly.entity_id
_entity_poly.type
_entity_poly.pdbx_seq_one_letter_code
_entity_poly.pdbx_strand_id
1 'polypeptide(L)'
;SAVTGGAQLDGFVALTKDLLLEAGLPETTVFWRDKLDLPGYFRPEKRWDLLVIADGHLLAIIEFKSQVGPSFGNNYNNRTEESLGNATDLWSAYREGAFRPSQRPWLGYLMLLEEAPGSMRPVQVRESHFKVFEEFRDASYARRYEILLTRLLRERLYDGTCLLLSSRSGGVRGLYREPSPELGFQSFASSLLAHAIAFLKSYS
;
A
#
# COMPACT_ATOMS: atom_id res chain seq x y z
N SER A 1 13.24 -12.63 -19.10
CA SER A 1 13.81 -12.26 -17.79
C SER A 1 12.92 -11.25 -17.09
N ALA A 2 11.92 -11.72 -16.36
CA ALA A 2 10.83 -10.92 -15.78
C ALA A 2 10.53 -11.37 -14.33
N VAL A 3 11.58 -11.54 -13.52
CA VAL A 3 11.48 -12.05 -12.13
C VAL A 3 12.27 -11.14 -11.19
N THR A 4 11.95 -9.85 -11.18
CA THR A 4 12.59 -8.90 -10.24
C THR A 4 11.58 -8.13 -9.39
N GLY A 5 10.38 -7.82 -9.93
CA GLY A 5 9.35 -7.12 -9.16
C GLY A 5 8.65 -7.97 -8.09
N GLY A 6 8.35 -9.25 -8.38
CA GLY A 6 7.62 -10.14 -7.45
C GLY A 6 8.44 -10.54 -6.23
N ALA A 7 9.67 -11.02 -6.44
CA ALA A 7 10.55 -11.46 -5.34
C ALA A 7 10.94 -10.32 -4.38
N GLN A 8 11.01 -9.07 -4.88
CA GLN A 8 11.26 -7.91 -4.03
C GLN A 8 10.06 -7.57 -3.14
N LEU A 9 8.84 -7.63 -3.70
CA LEU A 9 7.63 -7.43 -2.93
C LEU A 9 7.43 -8.54 -1.89
N ASP A 10 7.73 -9.80 -2.23
CA ASP A 10 7.69 -10.91 -1.27
C ASP A 10 8.58 -10.64 -0.05
N GLY A 11 9.73 -9.99 -0.24
CA GLY A 11 10.61 -9.56 0.85
C GLY A 11 9.97 -8.53 1.78
N PHE A 12 9.24 -7.54 1.24
CA PHE A 12 8.51 -6.55 2.05
C PHE A 12 7.30 -7.15 2.76
N VAL A 13 6.60 -8.08 2.12
CA VAL A 13 5.49 -8.82 2.74
C VAL A 13 6.03 -9.65 3.92
N ALA A 14 7.13 -10.38 3.71
CA ALA A 14 7.79 -11.17 4.75
C ALA A 14 8.28 -10.29 5.90
N LEU A 15 8.97 -9.18 5.61
CA LEU A 15 9.41 -8.24 6.65
C LEU A 15 8.24 -7.68 7.47
N THR A 16 7.13 -7.32 6.81
CA THR A 16 5.94 -6.79 7.50
C THR A 16 5.30 -7.87 8.37
N LYS A 17 5.24 -9.12 7.91
CA LYS A 17 4.85 -10.28 8.72
C LYS A 17 5.77 -10.38 9.95
N ASP A 18 7.08 -10.41 9.75
CA ASP A 18 8.04 -10.62 10.84
C ASP A 18 7.91 -9.54 11.92
N LEU A 19 7.73 -8.26 11.53
CA LEU A 19 7.44 -7.17 12.45
C LEU A 19 6.17 -7.38 13.27
N LEU A 20 5.09 -7.88 12.65
CA LEU A 20 3.83 -8.19 13.34
C LEU A 20 4.00 -9.34 14.35
N LEU A 21 4.79 -10.36 14.00
CA LEU A 21 5.11 -11.47 14.91
C LEU A 21 5.97 -11.00 16.08
N GLU A 22 6.98 -10.16 15.82
CA GLU A 22 7.83 -9.55 16.85
C GLU A 22 7.02 -8.64 17.80
N ALA A 23 5.94 -8.02 17.31
CA ALA A 23 5.01 -7.27 18.15
C ALA A 23 4.11 -8.16 19.04
N GLY A 24 4.14 -9.48 18.86
CA GLY A 24 3.46 -10.46 19.71
C GLY A 24 2.22 -11.10 19.09
N LEU A 25 1.91 -10.82 17.81
CA LEU A 25 0.81 -11.53 17.14
C LEU A 25 1.21 -12.99 16.88
N PRO A 26 0.34 -13.98 17.19
CA PRO A 26 0.61 -15.37 16.84
C PRO A 26 0.69 -15.55 15.32
N GLU A 27 1.59 -16.41 14.86
CA GLU A 27 1.75 -16.68 13.42
C GLU A 27 0.47 -17.15 12.75
N THR A 28 -0.40 -17.85 13.48
CA THR A 28 -1.71 -18.31 13.01
C THR A 28 -2.70 -17.20 12.69
N THR A 29 -2.40 -15.96 13.09
CA THR A 29 -3.24 -14.78 12.82
C THR A 29 -2.76 -13.95 11.63
N VAL A 30 -1.54 -14.19 11.14
CA VAL A 30 -0.93 -13.41 10.05
C VAL A 30 -0.89 -14.24 8.77
N PHE A 31 -1.76 -13.90 7.83
CA PHE A 31 -1.94 -14.60 6.56
C PHE A 31 -1.18 -13.89 5.45
N TRP A 32 -0.35 -14.64 4.73
CA TRP A 32 0.39 -14.22 3.56
C TRP A 32 0.56 -15.45 2.65
N ARG A 33 0.56 -15.27 1.33
CA ARG A 33 0.54 -16.34 0.29
C ARG A 33 -0.75 -17.15 0.16
N ASP A 34 -1.48 -17.43 1.23
CA ASP A 34 -2.77 -18.14 1.20
C ASP A 34 -3.83 -17.48 2.10
N LYS A 35 -5.11 -17.81 1.85
CA LYS A 35 -6.27 -17.29 2.62
C LYS A 35 -6.31 -15.75 2.69
N LEU A 36 -6.15 -15.13 1.52
CA LEU A 36 -6.01 -13.67 1.37
C LEU A 36 -7.26 -12.99 0.79
N ASP A 37 -8.30 -13.77 0.53
CA ASP A 37 -9.53 -13.31 -0.11
C ASP A 37 -10.48 -12.73 0.94
N LEU A 38 -10.89 -11.48 0.73
CA LEU A 38 -11.91 -10.80 1.53
C LEU A 38 -13.13 -10.45 0.67
N PRO A 39 -14.35 -10.50 1.22
CA PRO A 39 -15.53 -10.01 0.52
C PRO A 39 -15.39 -8.52 0.16
N GLY A 40 -15.78 -8.19 -1.07
CA GLY A 40 -15.98 -6.81 -1.52
C GLY A 40 -17.45 -6.41 -1.43
N TYR A 41 -17.74 -5.13 -1.68
CA TYR A 41 -19.11 -4.63 -1.80
C TYR A 41 -19.55 -4.50 -3.26
N PHE A 42 -18.68 -3.95 -4.11
CA PHE A 42 -18.92 -3.77 -5.55
C PHE A 42 -18.45 -4.97 -6.39
N ARG A 43 -17.73 -5.91 -5.77
CA ARG A 43 -17.29 -7.19 -6.35
C ARG A 43 -17.40 -8.32 -5.31
N PRO A 44 -17.52 -9.59 -5.74
CA PRO A 44 -17.69 -10.71 -4.81
C PRO A 44 -16.55 -10.82 -3.79
N GLU A 45 -15.30 -10.72 -4.26
CA GLU A 45 -14.12 -10.83 -3.42
C GLU A 45 -12.93 -10.07 -4.00
N LYS A 46 -11.93 -9.83 -3.15
CA LYS A 46 -10.60 -9.38 -3.52
C LYS A 46 -9.55 -10.14 -2.73
N ARG A 47 -8.54 -10.64 -3.42
CA ARG A 47 -7.30 -11.11 -2.84
C ARG A 47 -6.38 -9.96 -2.45
N TRP A 48 -5.92 -9.91 -1.22
CA TRP A 48 -4.92 -8.96 -0.70
C TRP A 48 -3.53 -9.60 -0.63
N ASP A 49 -2.51 -8.86 -0.21
CA ASP A 49 -1.15 -9.38 -0.12
C ASP A 49 -0.78 -9.86 1.30
N LEU A 50 -1.29 -9.18 2.33
CA LEU A 50 -1.17 -9.58 3.73
C LEU A 50 -2.45 -9.24 4.49
N LEU A 51 -2.94 -10.21 5.28
CA LEU A 51 -4.06 -10.02 6.19
C LEU A 51 -3.65 -10.40 7.61
N VAL A 52 -4.23 -9.70 8.59
CA VAL A 52 -4.17 -10.10 9.98
C VAL A 52 -5.60 -10.34 10.46
N ILE A 53 -5.90 -11.59 10.83
CA ILE A 53 -7.19 -11.98 11.38
C ILE A 53 -6.94 -12.66 12.72
N ALA A 54 -7.38 -12.03 13.80
CA ALA A 54 -7.20 -12.49 15.17
C ALA A 54 -8.56 -12.60 15.87
N ASP A 55 -8.84 -13.74 16.48
CA ASP A 55 -10.10 -14.01 17.21
C ASP A 55 -11.37 -13.66 16.42
N GLY A 56 -11.38 -13.97 15.12
CA GLY A 56 -12.49 -13.66 14.21
C GLY A 56 -12.62 -12.18 13.84
N HIS A 57 -11.67 -11.33 14.23
CA HIS A 57 -11.61 -9.91 13.89
C HIS A 57 -10.58 -9.68 12.77
N LEU A 58 -10.99 -8.97 11.73
CA LEU A 58 -10.08 -8.45 10.72
C LEU A 58 -9.31 -7.26 11.31
N LEU A 59 -8.04 -7.47 11.64
CA LEU A 59 -7.23 -6.49 12.35
C LEU A 59 -6.50 -5.56 11.38
N ALA A 60 -5.84 -6.12 10.36
CA ALA A 60 -5.08 -5.33 9.40
C ALA A 60 -5.10 -5.95 8.00
N ILE A 61 -4.98 -5.08 6.99
CA ILE A 61 -4.97 -5.43 5.58
C ILE A 61 -3.87 -4.62 4.91
N ILE A 62 -2.99 -5.25 4.14
CA ILE A 62 -1.93 -4.53 3.42
C ILE A 62 -1.89 -4.98 1.96
N GLU A 63 -1.79 -3.99 1.08
CA GLU A 63 -1.47 -4.18 -0.34
C GLU A 63 -0.06 -3.65 -0.62
N PHE A 64 0.73 -4.42 -1.37
CA PHE A 64 2.05 -4.07 -1.82
C PHE A 64 2.07 -3.98 -3.34
N LYS A 65 2.55 -2.87 -3.88
CA LYS A 65 2.71 -2.67 -5.31
C LYS A 65 4.13 -2.27 -5.65
N SER A 66 4.58 -2.73 -6.81
CA SER A 66 5.82 -2.26 -7.40
C SER A 66 5.60 -1.80 -8.83
N GLN A 67 6.44 -0.87 -9.27
CA GLN A 67 6.42 -0.38 -10.63
C GLN A 67 7.82 -0.19 -11.16
N VAL A 68 8.12 -0.96 -12.20
CA VAL A 68 9.37 -0.94 -12.95
C VAL A 68 9.05 -0.50 -14.38
N GLY A 69 9.97 0.22 -15.01
CA GLY A 69 9.82 0.72 -16.37
C GLY A 69 9.70 -0.37 -17.44
N PRO A 70 9.41 0.00 -18.70
CA PRO A 70 9.37 1.38 -19.22
C PRO A 70 8.00 2.08 -19.12
N SER A 71 6.91 1.34 -18.89
CA SER A 71 5.53 1.84 -19.06
C SER A 71 4.98 2.60 -17.84
N PHE A 72 5.69 3.62 -17.36
CA PHE A 72 5.32 4.32 -16.13
C PHE A 72 3.93 5.00 -16.15
N GLY A 73 3.50 5.51 -17.31
CA GLY A 73 2.23 6.25 -17.44
C GLY A 73 0.98 5.41 -17.28
N ASN A 74 0.82 4.39 -18.13
CA ASN A 74 -0.32 3.47 -18.04
C ASN A 74 -0.37 2.80 -16.66
N ASN A 75 0.79 2.45 -16.13
CA ASN A 75 0.89 1.83 -14.82
C ASN A 75 0.47 2.79 -13.68
N TYR A 76 0.83 4.08 -13.74
CA TYR A 76 0.43 5.07 -12.74
C TYR A 76 -1.09 5.24 -12.68
N ASN A 77 -1.76 5.37 -13.83
CA ASN A 77 -3.22 5.53 -13.86
C ASN A 77 -3.93 4.30 -13.30
N ASN A 78 -3.54 3.10 -13.74
CA ASN A 78 -4.11 1.85 -13.22
C ASN A 78 -3.93 1.74 -11.70
N ARG A 79 -2.76 2.13 -11.16
CA ARG A 79 -2.48 2.05 -9.71
C ARG A 79 -3.30 3.08 -8.92
N THR A 80 -3.55 4.24 -9.53
CA THR A 80 -4.44 5.25 -8.97
C THR A 80 -5.86 4.70 -8.85
N GLU A 81 -6.38 4.12 -9.93
CA GLU A 81 -7.72 3.51 -9.94
C GLU A 81 -7.81 2.31 -8.99
N GLU A 82 -6.82 1.41 -8.99
CA GLU A 82 -6.77 0.24 -8.10
C GLU A 82 -6.75 0.65 -6.62
N SER A 83 -5.90 1.59 -6.22
CA SER A 83 -5.81 2.03 -4.81
C SER A 83 -7.11 2.71 -4.35
N LEU A 84 -7.68 3.60 -5.16
CA LEU A 84 -8.96 4.25 -4.85
C LEU A 84 -10.11 3.22 -4.81
N GLY A 85 -10.18 2.32 -5.78
CA GLY A 85 -11.19 1.28 -5.87
C GLY A 85 -11.10 0.28 -4.71
N ASN A 86 -9.89 -0.15 -4.34
CA ASN A 86 -9.67 -1.06 -3.23
C ASN A 86 -10.16 -0.48 -1.91
N ALA A 87 -9.80 0.77 -1.60
CA ALA A 87 -10.29 1.44 -0.39
C ALA A 87 -11.81 1.62 -0.41
N THR A 88 -12.37 2.10 -1.52
CA THR A 88 -13.82 2.36 -1.65
C THR A 88 -14.65 1.10 -1.47
N ASP A 89 -14.20 0.00 -2.08
CA ASP A 89 -14.84 -1.32 -2.01
C ASP A 89 -14.77 -1.92 -0.60
N LEU A 90 -13.59 -1.91 0.02
CA LEU A 90 -13.38 -2.41 1.37
C LEU A 90 -14.19 -1.62 2.40
N TRP A 91 -14.16 -0.29 2.34
CA TRP A 91 -14.88 0.54 3.32
C TRP A 91 -16.39 0.44 3.16
N SER A 92 -16.87 0.22 1.94
CA SER A 92 -18.28 -0.09 1.72
C SER A 92 -18.64 -1.46 2.30
N ALA A 93 -17.82 -2.49 2.09
CA ALA A 93 -18.04 -3.82 2.67
C ALA A 93 -18.04 -3.79 4.21
N TYR A 94 -17.10 -3.06 4.81
CA TYR A 94 -17.03 -2.83 6.25
C TYR A 94 -18.30 -2.15 6.78
N ARG A 95 -18.74 -1.06 6.14
CA ARG A 95 -19.95 -0.32 6.53
C ARG A 95 -21.20 -1.20 6.50
N GLU A 96 -21.34 -2.05 5.49
CA GLU A 96 -22.47 -2.98 5.38
C GLU A 96 -22.36 -4.19 6.33
N GLY A 97 -21.22 -4.35 7.00
CA GLY A 97 -21.03 -5.35 8.02
C GLY A 97 -20.49 -6.69 7.54
N ALA A 98 -19.83 -6.72 6.37
CA ALA A 98 -19.20 -7.93 5.83
C ALA A 98 -18.14 -8.53 6.78
N PHE A 99 -17.58 -7.72 7.69
CA PHE A 99 -16.55 -8.13 8.64
C PHE A 99 -17.03 -8.15 10.10
N ARG A 100 -18.34 -8.08 10.37
CA ARG A 100 -18.85 -8.13 11.76
C ARG A 100 -18.39 -9.42 12.47
N PRO A 101 -18.01 -9.36 13.76
CA PRO A 101 -18.11 -8.21 14.69
C PRO A 101 -16.87 -7.31 14.71
N SER A 102 -15.99 -7.39 13.71
CA SER A 102 -14.73 -6.65 13.68
C SER A 102 -14.90 -5.13 13.81
N GLN A 103 -13.99 -4.49 14.55
CA GLN A 103 -13.79 -3.05 14.50
C GLN A 103 -13.23 -2.64 13.12
N ARG A 104 -13.09 -1.33 12.86
CA ARG A 104 -12.50 -0.89 11.59
C ARG A 104 -11.04 -1.39 11.52
N PRO A 105 -10.66 -2.21 10.52
CA PRO A 105 -9.28 -2.67 10.37
C PRO A 105 -8.34 -1.53 10.03
N TRP A 106 -7.05 -1.74 10.26
CA TRP A 106 -5.99 -0.88 9.73
C TRP A 106 -5.70 -1.25 8.26
N LEU A 107 -5.77 -0.28 7.35
CA LEU A 107 -5.50 -0.48 5.93
C LEU A 107 -4.18 0.18 5.49
N GLY A 108 -3.28 -0.63 4.95
CA GLY A 108 -1.96 -0.21 4.45
C GLY A 108 -1.80 -0.31 2.94
N TYR A 109 -1.04 0.62 2.35
CA TYR A 109 -0.58 0.55 0.96
C TYR A 109 0.89 0.92 0.82
N LEU A 110 1.72 -0.02 0.38
CA LEU A 110 3.15 0.22 0.13
C LEU A 110 3.45 0.18 -1.37
N MET A 111 4.10 1.23 -1.87
CA MET A 111 4.49 1.39 -3.27
C MET A 111 6.01 1.46 -3.42
N LEU A 112 6.59 0.49 -4.13
CA LEU A 112 7.99 0.50 -4.56
C LEU A 112 8.09 0.94 -6.02
N LEU A 113 8.62 2.14 -6.27
CA LEU A 113 8.80 2.66 -7.62
C LEU A 113 10.28 2.60 -8.03
N GLU A 114 10.54 2.06 -9.23
CA GLU A 114 11.89 2.10 -9.81
C GLU A 114 12.31 3.56 -10.00
N GLU A 115 13.44 3.91 -9.41
CA GLU A 115 14.11 5.18 -9.64
C GLU A 115 14.90 5.10 -10.95
N ALA A 116 14.30 5.64 -12.00
CA ALA A 116 14.85 5.66 -13.35
C ALA A 116 14.52 7.00 -14.03
N PRO A 117 15.24 7.38 -15.11
CA PRO A 117 14.94 8.63 -15.83
C PRO A 117 13.47 8.75 -16.25
N GLY A 118 12.82 7.64 -16.59
CA GLY A 118 11.41 7.61 -16.98
C GLY A 118 10.42 7.90 -15.85
N SER A 119 10.73 7.56 -14.59
CA SER A 119 9.89 7.85 -13.42
C SER A 119 10.21 9.21 -12.79
N MET A 120 11.43 9.70 -13.01
CA MET A 120 11.97 10.91 -12.39
C MET A 120 11.80 12.18 -13.23
N ARG A 121 11.71 12.06 -14.56
CA ARG A 121 11.53 13.23 -15.43
C ARG A 121 10.11 13.80 -15.33
N PRO A 122 9.94 15.13 -15.42
CA PRO A 122 8.63 15.77 -15.59
C PRO A 122 7.81 15.16 -16.72
N VAL A 123 6.49 15.06 -16.50
CA VAL A 123 5.55 14.52 -17.49
C VAL A 123 4.53 15.59 -17.83
N GLN A 124 4.38 15.83 -19.14
CA GLN A 124 3.42 16.80 -19.67
C GLN A 124 1.98 16.42 -19.30
N VAL A 125 1.16 17.45 -19.11
CA VAL A 125 -0.29 17.34 -18.87
C VAL A 125 -1.05 17.88 -20.08
N ARG A 126 -2.29 17.41 -20.27
CA ARG A 126 -3.19 17.93 -21.30
C ARG A 126 -4.31 18.70 -20.62
N GLU A 127 -4.46 19.97 -20.95
CA GLU A 127 -5.46 20.90 -20.39
C GLU A 127 -6.37 21.42 -21.50
N SER A 128 -7.00 20.53 -22.28
CA SER A 128 -7.77 20.92 -23.48
C SER A 128 -9.04 21.72 -23.17
N HIS A 129 -9.65 21.50 -22.00
CA HIS A 129 -10.88 22.17 -21.57
C HIS A 129 -10.74 22.84 -20.21
N PHE A 130 -10.05 22.19 -19.26
CA PHE A 130 -9.88 22.67 -17.90
C PHE A 130 -8.43 22.49 -17.45
N LYS A 131 -8.02 23.37 -16.52
CA LYS A 131 -6.68 23.30 -15.92
C LYS A 131 -6.58 22.13 -14.95
N VAL A 132 -5.43 21.47 -14.93
CA VAL A 132 -5.06 20.56 -13.84
C VAL A 132 -4.70 21.37 -12.59
N PHE A 133 -4.74 20.71 -11.42
CA PHE A 133 -4.17 21.29 -10.20
C PHE A 133 -2.67 21.56 -10.37
N GLU A 134 -2.17 22.61 -9.71
CA GLU A 134 -0.81 23.13 -9.88
C GLU A 134 0.26 22.05 -9.66
N GLU A 135 0.08 21.23 -8.64
CA GLU A 135 1.02 20.18 -8.25
C GLU A 135 1.22 19.08 -9.31
N PHE A 136 0.36 19.01 -10.33
CA PHE A 136 0.52 18.10 -11.46
C PHE A 136 1.29 18.70 -12.63
N ARG A 137 1.51 20.03 -12.67
CA ARG A 137 2.35 20.66 -13.68
C ARG A 137 3.80 20.32 -13.42
N ASP A 138 4.50 19.89 -14.48
CA ASP A 138 5.89 19.40 -14.44
C ASP A 138 6.18 18.28 -13.42
N ALA A 139 5.12 17.62 -12.91
CA ALA A 139 5.28 16.52 -11.98
C ALA A 139 5.77 15.26 -12.70
N SER A 140 6.84 14.67 -12.19
CA SER A 140 7.29 13.33 -12.56
C SER A 140 6.37 12.24 -12.02
N TYR A 141 6.49 10.99 -12.47
CA TYR A 141 5.71 9.90 -11.89
C TYR A 141 6.03 9.68 -10.40
N ALA A 142 7.28 9.85 -9.99
CA ALA A 142 7.65 9.81 -8.58
C ALA A 142 6.90 10.87 -7.77
N ARG A 143 6.83 12.13 -8.28
CA ARG A 143 6.07 13.21 -7.63
C ARG A 143 4.57 12.93 -7.64
N ARG A 144 4.03 12.38 -8.72
CA ARG A 144 2.61 12.01 -8.81
C ARG A 144 2.24 10.91 -7.82
N TYR A 145 3.11 9.92 -7.61
CA TYR A 145 2.92 8.92 -6.54
C TYR A 145 2.96 9.54 -5.16
N GLU A 146 3.90 10.45 -4.90
CA GLU A 146 3.96 11.17 -3.62
C GLU A 146 2.65 11.93 -3.35
N ILE A 147 2.11 12.64 -4.36
CA ILE A 147 0.81 13.32 -4.28
C ILE A 147 -0.33 12.33 -4.01
N LEU A 148 -0.39 11.24 -4.77
CA LEU A 148 -1.42 10.21 -4.62
C LEU A 148 -1.41 9.62 -3.21
N LEU A 149 -0.27 9.10 -2.75
CA LEU A 149 -0.18 8.41 -1.46
C LEU A 149 -0.40 9.36 -0.29
N THR A 150 0.02 10.62 -0.42
CA THR A 150 -0.31 11.67 0.57
C THR A 150 -1.81 11.89 0.64
N ARG A 151 -2.49 12.04 -0.50
CA ARG A 151 -3.96 12.24 -0.53
C ARG A 151 -4.70 11.02 0.01
N LEU A 152 -4.31 9.80 -0.36
CA LEU A 152 -4.88 8.56 0.16
C LEU A 152 -4.83 8.49 1.70
N LEU A 153 -3.71 8.93 2.28
CA LEU A 153 -3.53 9.01 3.73
C LEU A 153 -4.36 10.14 4.36
N ARG A 154 -4.30 11.36 3.79
CA ARG A 154 -4.98 12.54 4.35
C ARG A 154 -6.50 12.49 4.24
N GLU A 155 -7.03 11.86 3.20
CA GLU A 155 -8.45 11.58 3.04
C GLU A 155 -8.92 10.37 3.87
N ARG A 156 -8.02 9.75 4.66
CA ARG A 156 -8.29 8.58 5.51
C ARG A 156 -8.83 7.37 4.74
N LEU A 157 -8.51 7.29 3.46
CA LEU A 157 -8.77 6.10 2.66
C LEU A 157 -7.84 4.95 3.09
N TYR A 158 -6.64 5.29 3.56
CA TYR A 158 -5.65 4.39 4.13
C TYR A 158 -5.19 4.92 5.48
N ASP A 159 -4.86 4.01 6.39
CA ASP A 159 -4.30 4.35 7.72
C ASP A 159 -2.77 4.50 7.67
N GLY A 160 -2.12 3.82 6.71
CA GLY A 160 -0.71 3.99 6.41
C GLY A 160 -0.43 3.86 4.92
N THR A 161 0.35 4.79 4.37
CA THR A 161 0.87 4.71 3.01
C THR A 161 2.39 4.84 3.02
N CYS A 162 3.07 4.09 2.15
CA CYS A 162 4.53 4.08 2.08
C CYS A 162 5.00 4.19 0.62
N LEU A 163 5.94 5.10 0.34
CA LEU A 163 6.54 5.27 -0.98
C LEU A 163 8.05 5.08 -0.90
N LEU A 164 8.54 4.00 -1.52
CA LEU A 164 9.96 3.71 -1.63
C LEU A 164 10.41 3.90 -3.08
N LEU A 165 11.55 4.55 -3.26
CA LEU A 165 12.19 4.72 -4.56
C LEU A 165 13.52 3.97 -4.54
N SER A 166 13.74 3.12 -5.55
CA SER A 166 14.98 2.35 -5.64
C SER A 166 15.39 2.17 -7.10
N SER A 167 16.66 2.38 -7.39
CA SER A 167 17.22 2.01 -8.69
C SER A 167 17.40 0.49 -8.80
N ARG A 168 17.50 -0.04 -10.02
CA ARG A 168 17.73 -1.48 -10.25
C ARG A 168 19.05 -1.98 -9.66
N SER A 169 20.11 -1.16 -9.75
CA SER A 169 21.44 -1.50 -9.23
C SER A 169 21.59 -1.24 -7.74
N GLY A 170 20.89 -0.24 -7.19
CA GLY A 170 20.86 0.03 -5.76
C GLY A 170 19.99 -0.95 -4.97
N GLY A 171 18.82 -1.30 -5.51
CA GLY A 171 17.82 -2.10 -4.82
C GLY A 171 18.29 -3.52 -4.48
N VAL A 172 19.12 -4.14 -5.32
CA VAL A 172 19.73 -5.45 -5.02
C VAL A 172 20.70 -5.41 -3.83
N ARG A 173 21.11 -4.21 -3.40
CA ARG A 173 21.94 -3.98 -2.20
C ARG A 173 21.12 -3.39 -1.04
N GLY A 174 19.79 -3.38 -1.14
CA GLY A 174 18.91 -2.77 -0.16
C GLY A 174 18.95 -1.24 -0.12
N LEU A 175 19.50 -0.59 -1.16
CA LEU A 175 19.52 0.87 -1.22
C LEU A 175 18.19 1.41 -1.77
N TYR A 176 17.53 2.24 -0.98
CA TYR A 176 16.31 2.94 -1.34
C TYR A 176 16.34 4.38 -0.80
N ARG A 177 15.41 5.20 -1.26
CA ARG A 177 15.10 6.50 -0.67
C ARG A 177 13.60 6.67 -0.47
N GLU A 178 13.27 7.54 0.47
CA GLU A 178 11.90 7.92 0.80
C GLU A 178 11.73 9.39 0.40
N PRO A 179 10.82 9.72 -0.53
CA PRO A 179 10.66 11.09 -1.00
C PRO A 179 9.95 11.99 0.02
N SER A 180 9.26 11.40 0.99
CA SER A 180 8.53 12.11 2.05
C SER A 180 8.67 11.36 3.37
N PRO A 181 9.05 12.01 4.48
CA PRO A 181 9.09 11.38 5.81
C PRO A 181 7.73 10.86 6.28
N GLU A 182 6.64 11.46 5.80
CA GLU A 182 5.28 11.03 6.11
C GLU A 182 4.94 9.70 5.42
N LEU A 183 5.49 9.49 4.22
CA LEU A 183 5.31 8.28 3.41
C LEU A 183 6.47 7.28 3.62
N GLY A 184 7.21 7.42 4.72
CA GLY A 184 8.35 6.56 5.03
C GLY A 184 7.93 5.23 5.64
N PHE A 185 8.77 4.21 5.49
CA PHE A 185 8.51 2.87 6.02
C PHE A 185 8.42 2.87 7.54
N GLN A 186 9.22 3.69 8.23
CA GLN A 186 9.15 3.80 9.68
C GLN A 186 7.77 4.29 10.14
N SER A 187 7.22 5.34 9.53
CA SER A 187 5.89 5.87 9.87
C SER A 187 4.80 4.84 9.60
N PHE A 188 4.88 4.17 8.44
CA PHE A 188 3.99 3.08 8.06
C PHE A 188 4.00 1.94 9.08
N ALA A 189 5.18 1.36 9.36
CA ALA A 189 5.34 0.23 10.27
C ALA A 189 4.96 0.61 11.71
N SER A 190 5.35 1.79 12.19
CA SER A 190 5.02 2.23 13.56
C SER A 190 3.51 2.32 13.78
N SER A 191 2.76 2.84 12.79
CA SER A 191 1.30 2.94 12.90
C SER A 191 0.60 1.58 12.87
N LEU A 192 1.08 0.66 12.02
CA LEU A 192 0.59 -0.72 11.96
C LEU A 192 0.85 -1.44 13.30
N LEU A 193 2.07 -1.37 13.82
CA LEU A 193 2.44 -2.04 15.06
C LEU A 193 1.69 -1.46 16.26
N ALA A 194 1.49 -0.14 16.30
CA ALA A 194 0.67 0.49 17.34
C ALA A 194 -0.76 -0.05 17.32
N HIS A 195 -1.36 -0.23 16.14
CA HIS A 195 -2.69 -0.82 16.00
C HIS A 195 -2.73 -2.28 16.48
N ALA A 196 -1.73 -3.09 16.09
CA ALA A 196 -1.62 -4.48 16.52
C ALA A 196 -1.43 -4.62 18.05
N ILE A 197 -0.54 -3.82 18.64
CA ILE A 197 -0.29 -3.83 20.09
C ILE A 197 -1.52 -3.39 20.87
N ALA A 198 -2.27 -2.40 20.38
CA ALA A 198 -3.52 -1.97 21.00
C ALA A 198 -4.56 -3.10 21.02
N PHE A 199 -4.66 -3.87 19.94
CA PHE A 199 -5.50 -5.07 19.89
C PHE A 199 -5.04 -6.11 20.91
N LEU A 200 -3.76 -6.47 20.92
CA LEU A 200 -3.20 -7.46 21.85
C LEU A 200 -3.50 -7.11 23.31
N LYS A 201 -3.42 -5.82 23.70
CA LYS A 201 -3.74 -5.37 25.06
C LYS A 201 -5.23 -5.36 25.40
N SER A 202 -6.10 -5.34 24.39
CA SER A 202 -7.56 -5.28 24.58
C SER A 202 -8.21 -6.66 24.61
N TYR A 203 -7.53 -7.67 24.05
CA TYR A 203 -8.04 -9.03 23.88
C TYR A 203 -7.17 -10.10 24.60
N SER A 204 -6.15 -9.68 25.36
CA SER A 204 -5.35 -10.52 26.27
C SER A 204 -6.05 -10.81 27.60
#